data_AF-X1AF38-F1
#
_entry.id   AF-X1AF38-F1
#
_cell.length_a   1.000
_cell.length_b   1.000
_cell.length_c   1.000
_cell.angle_alpha   90.00
_cell.angle_beta   90.00
_cell.angle_gamma   90.00
#
_symmetry.space_group_name_H-M   'P 1'
#
loop_
_entity.id
_entity.type
_entity.pdbx_description
1 polymer ?
#
loop_
_entity_poly.entity_id
_entity_poly.type
_entity_poly.pdbx_seq_one_letter_code
_entity_poly.pdbx_strand_id
1 'polypeptide(L)' 'MSKITGKIIFQGTLINFSPIIIGTGKGKDTNIEVVRGYNGNFYIPASSFIGALRHYIDENYKLNGEFYIYFWGDG' A
#
# COMPACT_ATOMS: atom_id res chain seq x y z
N MET A 1 8.66 -24.21 -16.17
CA MET A 1 9.34 -23.54 -15.05
C MET A 1 9.48 -22.07 -15.39
N SER A 2 8.69 -21.20 -14.74
CA SER A 2 8.99 -19.76 -14.79
C SER A 2 10.26 -19.50 -13.99
N LYS A 3 11.21 -18.78 -14.58
CA LYS A 3 12.45 -18.38 -13.91
C LYS A 3 12.42 -16.87 -13.76
N ILE A 4 12.79 -16.37 -12.59
CA ILE A 4 12.97 -14.93 -12.38
C ILE A 4 14.15 -14.50 -13.24
N THR A 5 13.89 -13.62 -14.21
CA THR A 5 14.89 -13.09 -15.16
C THR A 5 15.45 -11.74 -14.72
N GLY A 6 14.78 -11.04 -13.81
CA GLY A 6 15.20 -9.75 -13.28
C GLY A 6 14.18 -9.15 -12.32
N LYS A 7 14.51 -7.97 -11.78
CA LYS A 7 13.65 -7.16 -10.91
C LYS A 7 13.71 -5.71 -11.36
N ILE A 8 12.54 -5.10 -11.55
CA ILE A 8 12.42 -3.65 -11.74
C ILE A 8 12.21 -3.03 -10.37
N ILE A 9 13.01 -2.01 -10.02
CA ILE A 9 12.93 -1.32 -8.73
C ILE A 9 12.54 0.13 -9.00
N PHE A 10 11.38 0.54 -8.48
CA PHE A 10 10.96 1.93 -8.44
C PHE A 10 11.35 2.54 -7.09
N GLN A 11 12.07 3.66 -7.12
CA GLN A 11 12.48 4.40 -5.94
C GLN A 11 12.07 5.86 -6.10
N GLY A 12 11.61 6.46 -5.01
CA GLY A 12 11.19 7.85 -4.99
C GLY A 12 10.87 8.31 -3.57
N THR A 13 10.62 9.61 -3.44
CA THR A 13 10.26 10.24 -2.17
C THR A 13 8.82 10.71 -2.24
N LEU A 14 8.02 10.31 -1.26
CA LEU A 14 6.65 10.82 -1.12
C LEU A 14 6.68 12.10 -0.27
N ILE A 15 6.10 13.18 -0.80
CA ILE A 15 5.94 14.45 -0.09
C ILE A 15 4.48 14.59 0.31
N ASN A 16 4.27 14.81 1.60
CA ASN A 16 2.93 14.97 2.15
C ASN A 16 2.50 16.44 2.06
N PHE A 17 1.59 16.76 1.12
CA PHE A 17 1.12 18.13 0.89
C PHE A 17 -0.04 18.55 1.82
N SER A 18 -0.72 17.58 2.45
CA SER A 18 -1.83 17.81 3.39
C SER A 18 -1.71 16.85 4.57
N PRO A 19 -2.26 17.16 5.76
CA PRO A 19 -2.20 16.23 6.89
C PRO A 19 -2.75 14.83 6.53
N ILE A 20 -1.96 13.79 6.77
CA ILE A 20 -2.34 12.38 6.54
C ILE A 20 -2.44 11.65 7.87
N ILE A 21 -3.45 10.79 8.00
CA ILE A 21 -3.64 9.90 9.15
C ILE A 21 -3.66 8.47 8.64
N ILE A 22 -2.81 7.62 9.22
CA ILE A 22 -2.78 6.17 8.95
C ILE A 22 -3.02 5.47 10.28
N GLY A 23 -4.20 4.89 10.42
CA GLY A 23 -4.62 4.20 11.64
C GLY A 23 -4.02 2.80 11.77
N THR A 24 -3.89 2.32 13.01
CA THR A 24 -3.40 0.96 13.33
C THR A 24 -4.46 -0.13 13.20
N GLY A 25 -5.73 0.23 12.98
CA GLY A 25 -6.86 -0.70 12.91
C GLY A 25 -7.22 -1.37 14.25
N LYS A 26 -6.57 -0.96 15.36
CA LYS A 26 -6.82 -1.50 16.70
C LYS A 26 -7.74 -0.57 17.51
N GLY A 27 -8.94 -1.06 17.80
CA GLY A 27 -9.56 -0.85 19.11
C GLY A 27 -10.73 0.12 19.19
N LYS A 28 -11.70 -0.26 20.04
CA LYS A 28 -13.02 0.30 20.30
C LYS A 28 -13.05 1.67 21.02
N ASP A 29 -11.90 2.33 21.19
CA ASP A 29 -11.78 3.59 21.94
C ASP A 29 -11.23 4.70 21.03
N THR A 30 -11.82 5.88 21.16
CA THR A 30 -11.82 7.00 20.19
C THR A 30 -10.48 7.72 19.97
N ASN A 31 -9.35 7.17 20.41
CA ASN A 31 -8.04 7.76 20.15
C ASN A 31 -7.47 7.18 18.86
N ILE A 32 -7.32 8.04 17.85
CA ILE A 32 -6.69 7.69 16.59
C ILE A 32 -5.20 7.44 16.85
N GLU A 33 -4.82 6.15 16.92
CA GLU A 33 -3.43 5.75 16.95
C GLU A 33 -2.83 5.81 15.54
N VAL A 34 -1.86 6.70 15.34
CA VAL A 34 -1.09 6.78 14.10
C VAL A 34 0.03 5.75 14.11
N VAL A 35 0.21 5.06 12.99
CA VAL A 35 1.21 4.00 12.83
C VAL A 35 2.64 4.54 12.99
N ARG A 36 3.42 3.90 13.87
CA ARG A 36 4.84 4.22 14.13
C ARG A 36 5.72 2.98 13.95
N GLY A 37 6.91 3.18 13.40
CA GLY A 37 7.91 2.15 13.23
C GLY A 37 8.61 1.82 14.56
N TYR A 38 9.51 0.84 14.53
CA TYR A 38 10.28 0.41 15.70
C TYR A 38 11.13 1.54 16.32
N ASN A 39 11.50 2.54 15.52
CA ASN A 39 12.27 3.72 15.91
C ASN A 39 11.37 4.88 16.39
N GLY A 40 10.05 4.67 16.49
CA GLY A 40 9.08 5.69 16.88
C GLY A 40 8.69 6.67 15.76
N ASN A 41 9.30 6.58 14.58
CA ASN A 41 8.98 7.45 13.45
C ASN A 41 7.70 7.00 12.76
N PHE A 42 6.92 7.96 12.27
CA PHE A 42 5.78 7.66 11.41
C PHE A 42 6.24 7.02 10.09
N TYR A 43 5.49 6.04 9.63
CA TYR A 43 5.72 5.42 8.33
C TYR A 43 4.39 5.03 7.69
N ILE A 44 4.44 4.81 6.38
CA ILE A 44 3.33 4.25 5.62
C ILE A 44 3.57 2.73 5.53
N PRO A 45 2.71 1.88 6.12
CA PRO A 45 2.81 0.44 5.91
C PRO A 45 2.71 0.07 4.45
N ALA A 46 3.54 -0.88 4.02
CA ALA A 46 3.52 -1.37 2.64
C ALA A 46 2.12 -1.89 2.25
N SER A 47 1.44 -2.59 3.16
CA SER A 47 0.07 -3.06 2.94
C SER A 47 -0.94 -1.93 2.76
N SER A 48 -0.85 -0.87 3.57
CA SER A 48 -1.71 0.31 3.43
C SER A 48 -1.47 1.03 2.11
N PHE A 49 -0.20 1.23 1.73
CA PHE A 49 0.17 1.87 0.46
C PHE A 49 -0.31 1.06 -0.74
N ILE A 50 0.00 -0.24 -0.78
CA ILE A 50 -0.38 -1.14 -1.88
C ILE A 50 -1.90 -1.28 -1.97
N GLY A 51 -2.61 -1.37 -0.84
CA GLY A 51 -4.07 -1.41 -0.83
C GLY A 51 -4.70 -0.15 -1.40
N ALA A 52 -4.24 1.03 -0.98
CA ALA A 52 -4.71 2.31 -1.52
C ALA A 52 -4.40 2.45 -3.01
N LEU A 53 -3.21 2.02 -3.44
CA LEU A 53 -2.79 2.06 -4.84
C LEU A 53 -3.64 1.12 -5.72
N ARG A 54 -3.86 -0.13 -5.28
CA ARG A 54 -4.72 -1.10 -5.97
C ARG A 54 -6.14 -0.56 -6.10
N HIS A 55 -6.72 -0.06 -5.00
CA HIS A 55 -8.05 0.55 -4.99
C HIS A 55 -8.18 1.70 -5.99
N TYR A 56 -7.22 2.63 -5.98
CA TYR A 56 -7.19 3.72 -6.95
C TYR A 56 -7.16 3.21 -8.39
N ILE A 57 -6.36 2.18 -8.67
CA ILE A 57 -6.26 1.59 -9.99
C ILE A 57 -7.59 0.94 -10.40
N ASP A 58 -8.24 0.21 -9.50
CA ASP A 58 -9.52 -0.46 -9.76
C ASP A 58 -10.65 0.54 -10.05
N GLU A 59 -10.67 1.68 -9.35
CA GLU A 59 -11.67 2.73 -9.56
C GLU A 59 -11.48 3.47 -10.89
N ASN A 60 -10.23 3.65 -11.34
CA ASN A 60 -9.92 4.52 -12.47
C ASN A 60 -9.65 3.75 -13.77
N TYR A 61 -9.37 2.44 -13.69
CA TYR A 61 -9.05 1.61 -14.84
C TYR A 61 -9.85 0.31 -14.81
N LYS A 62 -10.45 -0.03 -15.96
CA LYS A 62 -11.13 -1.33 -16.13
C LYS A 62 -10.10 -2.42 -16.41
N LEU A 63 -9.39 -2.84 -15.37
CA LEU A 63 -8.42 -3.93 -15.46
C LEU A 63 -9.09 -5.24 -15.02
N ASN A 64 -8.90 -6.29 -15.82
CA ASN A 64 -9.40 -7.63 -15.54
C ASN A 64 -8.51 -8.68 -16.22
N GLY A 65 -8.71 -9.93 -15.85
CA GLY A 65 -8.02 -11.07 -16.43
C GLY A 65 -6.76 -11.51 -15.69
N GLU A 66 -6.08 -12.51 -16.25
CA GLU A 66 -5.01 -13.25 -15.60
C GLU A 66 -3.80 -12.38 -15.21
N PHE A 67 -3.46 -11.37 -16.00
CA PHE A 67 -2.34 -10.48 -15.70
C PHE A 67 -2.58 -9.61 -14.46
N TYR A 68 -3.83 -9.19 -14.24
CA TYR A 68 -4.19 -8.41 -13.06
C TYR A 68 -3.99 -9.26 -11.79
N ILE A 69 -4.50 -10.50 -11.82
CA ILE A 69 -4.35 -11.46 -10.70
C ILE A 69 -2.87 -11.81 -10.49
N TYR A 70 -2.11 -12.00 -11.57
CA TYR A 70 -0.67 -12.27 -11.49
C TYR A 70 0.11 -11.13 -10.83
N PHE A 71 -0.30 -9.87 -11.06
CA PHE A 71 0.37 -8.70 -10.52
C PHE A 71 -0.03 -8.40 -9.06
N TRP A 72 -1.33 -8.43 -8.75
CA TRP A 72 -1.85 -8.04 -7.42
C TRP A 72 -2.09 -9.19 -6.45
N GLY A 73 -2.12 -10.44 -6.94
CA GLY A 73 -2.60 -11.60 -6.19
C GLY A 73 -4.11 -11.78 -6.27
N ASP A 74 -4.60 -12.91 -5.76
CA ASP A 74 -6.02 -13.32 -5.73
C ASP A 74 -6.77 -12.88 -4.45
N GLY A 75 -6.20 -11.93 -3.71
CA GLY A 75 -6.76 -11.39 -2.46
C GLY A 75 -7.91 -10.41 -2.66
#